data_AF-A0AAD9Q3Q1-F1
#
_entry.id   AF-A0AAD9Q3Q1-F1
#
_cell.length_a   1.000
_cell.length_b   1.000
_cell.length_c   1.000
_cell.angle_alpha   90.00
_cell.angle_beta   90.00
_cell.angle_gamma   90.00
#
_symmetry.space_group_name_H-M   'P 1'
#
loop_
_entity.id
_entity.type
_entity.pdbx_description
1 polymer ?
#
loop_
_entity_poly.entity_id
_entity_poly.type
_entity_poly.pdbx_seq_one_letter_code
_entity_poly.pdbx_strand_id
1 'polypeptide(L)'
;MSKANKIEWSNIDGTLPKPKRLHLEKDDVDSLYHRPIEPCEHDGFQSQRGCRKHINNKHSWFFYFDEKPRVDLKLAPNSSNVQTNSSAASLSTDDVLSSTRSKLGARLMPSFSPSGEIGEQLTTWLTGSGGGYKKDRPAQQIVSRCLKFLKFCCEEEEELSFDVIDFSLCSPSLLFKFIDCLQEECKLGHGERLGYIDAISELIDFRKVNGASDGVLRKLSATELYIKRARKTVAKMMRLQWTQDLDVESLEARGHWASMEELLEVVSFYLPRYEQTVKTCQNDPGQVNPST
;
A
#
# COMPACT_ATOMS: atom_id res chain seq x y z
N MET A 1 -34.80 -7.31 12.72
CA MET A 1 -33.88 -7.78 13.79
C MET A 1 -32.83 -6.72 14.01
N SER A 2 -32.71 -6.24 15.24
CA SER A 2 -31.90 -5.09 15.67
C SER A 2 -30.41 -5.29 15.36
N LYS A 3 -29.79 -4.31 14.68
CA LYS A 3 -28.34 -4.22 14.56
C LYS A 3 -27.79 -4.00 15.98
N ALA A 4 -27.25 -5.05 16.59
CA ALA A 4 -26.55 -4.92 17.86
C ALA A 4 -25.37 -3.95 17.67
N ASN A 5 -25.35 -2.87 18.44
CA ASN A 5 -24.26 -1.91 18.48
C ASN A 5 -22.95 -2.67 18.69
N LYS A 6 -22.04 -2.57 17.72
CA LYS A 6 -20.74 -3.24 17.78
C LYS A 6 -19.86 -2.49 18.78
N ILE A 7 -19.76 -3.04 19.99
CA ILE A 7 -18.91 -2.47 21.05
C ILE A 7 -17.44 -2.59 20.62
N GLU A 8 -16.72 -1.46 20.63
CA GLU A 8 -15.27 -1.43 20.44
C GLU A 8 -14.57 -1.81 21.75
N TRP A 9 -14.35 -3.12 21.93
CA TRP A 9 -13.72 -3.68 23.13
C TRP A 9 -12.26 -3.27 23.34
N SER A 10 -11.62 -2.61 22.38
CA SER A 10 -10.25 -2.09 22.48
C SER A 10 -10.13 -0.82 23.31
N ASN A 11 -11.24 -0.12 23.56
CA ASN A 11 -11.24 1.21 24.21
C ASN A 11 -11.86 1.19 25.61
N ILE A 12 -12.01 0.00 26.21
CA ILE A 12 -12.60 -0.17 27.55
C ILE A 12 -11.48 -0.29 28.59
N ASP A 13 -11.69 0.31 29.77
CA ASP A 13 -10.72 0.27 30.87
C ASP A 13 -10.47 -1.18 31.35
N GLY A 14 -9.19 -1.56 31.48
CA GLY A 14 -8.76 -2.92 31.84
C GLY A 14 -8.39 -3.83 30.66
N THR A 15 -8.30 -3.28 29.44
CA THR A 15 -7.88 -4.02 28.25
C THR A 15 -6.42 -4.45 28.30
N LEU A 16 -6.14 -5.67 27.82
CA LEU A 16 -4.76 -6.09 27.57
C LEU A 16 -4.14 -5.23 26.45
N PRO A 17 -2.89 -4.75 26.60
CA PRO A 17 -2.25 -3.82 25.66
C PRO A 17 -2.02 -4.42 24.26
N LYS A 18 -2.17 -5.75 24.10
CA LYS A 18 -2.16 -6.43 22.81
C LYS A 18 -3.25 -7.50 22.78
N PRO A 19 -3.95 -7.67 21.64
CA PRO A 19 -4.98 -8.69 21.52
C PRO A 19 -4.37 -10.09 21.63
N LYS A 20 -5.00 -10.94 22.45
CA LYS A 20 -4.58 -12.32 22.70
C LYS A 20 -4.62 -13.12 21.39
N ARG A 21 -3.52 -13.81 21.06
CA ARG A 21 -3.48 -14.67 19.87
C ARG A 21 -4.12 -16.01 20.18
N LEU A 22 -5.25 -16.28 19.53
CA LEU A 22 -5.96 -17.54 19.68
C LEU A 22 -5.26 -18.67 18.91
N HIS A 23 -4.52 -19.50 19.64
CA HIS A 23 -4.01 -20.78 19.15
C HIS A 23 -5.08 -21.84 19.46
N LEU A 24 -5.61 -22.46 18.42
CA LEU A 24 -6.61 -23.53 18.53
C LEU A 24 -5.99 -24.80 17.98
N GLU A 25 -5.94 -25.82 18.80
CA GLU A 25 -5.57 -27.18 18.42
C GLU A 25 -6.84 -27.99 18.14
N LYS A 26 -6.71 -29.10 17.41
CA LYS A 26 -7.83 -30.03 17.24
C LYS A 26 -7.97 -30.83 18.52
N ASP A 27 -9.21 -31.08 18.91
CA ASP A 27 -9.48 -32.02 19.98
C ASP A 27 -9.20 -33.44 19.48
N ASP A 28 -8.49 -34.23 20.28
CA ASP A 28 -8.06 -35.59 19.94
C ASP A 28 -9.24 -36.58 19.90
N VAL A 29 -10.36 -36.25 20.56
CA VAL A 29 -11.54 -37.12 20.63
C VAL A 29 -12.39 -37.05 19.36
N ASP A 30 -12.68 -35.83 18.88
CA ASP A 30 -13.63 -35.61 17.78
C ASP A 30 -12.98 -35.02 16.52
N SER A 31 -11.66 -34.74 16.54
CA SER A 31 -10.92 -34.08 15.45
C SER A 31 -11.44 -32.69 15.05
N LEU A 32 -12.27 -32.07 15.88
CA LEU A 32 -12.89 -30.75 15.67
C LEU A 32 -12.16 -29.67 16.48
N TYR A 33 -12.26 -28.42 16.02
CA TYR A 33 -11.75 -27.25 16.74
C TYR A 33 -12.81 -26.73 17.71
N HIS A 34 -12.61 -26.97 18.99
CA HIS A 34 -13.43 -26.39 20.05
C HIS A 34 -12.89 -25.02 20.43
N ARG A 35 -13.76 -24.19 21.01
CA ARG A 35 -13.36 -22.85 21.47
C ARG A 35 -13.03 -22.88 22.97
N PRO A 36 -12.21 -21.95 23.47
CA PRO A 36 -11.86 -21.91 24.90
C PRO A 36 -12.90 -21.27 25.84
N ILE A 37 -14.13 -20.96 25.37
CA ILE A 37 -15.13 -20.19 26.12
C ILE A 37 -16.33 -21.10 26.45
N GLU A 38 -16.48 -21.43 27.73
CA GLU A 38 -17.44 -22.41 28.26
C GLU A 38 -18.94 -22.08 28.07
N PRO A 39 -19.46 -20.83 28.23
CA PRO A 39 -20.90 -20.57 28.19
C PRO A 39 -21.47 -20.32 26.80
N CYS A 40 -20.99 -21.01 25.77
CA CYS A 40 -21.61 -20.88 24.45
C CYS A 40 -21.93 -22.27 23.89
N GLU A 41 -23.01 -22.36 23.11
CA GLU A 41 -23.63 -23.61 22.67
C GLU A 41 -23.35 -23.87 21.18
N HIS A 42 -22.08 -23.95 20.77
CA HIS A 42 -21.75 -24.25 19.37
C HIS A 42 -20.87 -25.48 19.32
N ASP A 43 -21.37 -26.51 18.66
CA ASP A 43 -20.78 -27.86 18.62
C ASP A 43 -19.62 -27.89 17.62
N GLY A 44 -18.44 -27.43 18.07
CA GLY A 44 -17.18 -27.54 17.34
C GLY A 44 -17.13 -26.85 15.97
N PHE A 45 -15.95 -26.86 15.35
CA PHE A 45 -15.76 -26.37 13.98
C PHE A 45 -14.81 -27.30 13.23
N GLN A 46 -15.10 -27.57 11.96
CA GLN A 46 -14.22 -28.38 11.09
C GLN A 46 -12.92 -27.66 10.69
N SER A 47 -12.82 -26.34 10.90
CA SER A 47 -11.62 -25.57 10.58
C SER A 47 -11.31 -24.50 11.62
N GLN A 48 -10.01 -24.26 11.82
CA GLN A 48 -9.48 -23.23 12.72
C GLN A 48 -10.00 -21.84 12.36
N ARG A 49 -10.12 -21.57 11.05
CA ARG A 49 -10.66 -20.31 10.51
C ARG A 49 -12.14 -20.11 10.88
N GLY A 50 -12.94 -21.18 10.86
CA GLY A 50 -14.34 -21.15 11.25
C GLY A 50 -14.52 -20.75 12.70
N CYS A 51 -13.76 -21.40 13.60
CA CYS A 51 -13.78 -21.10 15.03
C CYS A 51 -13.32 -19.67 15.33
N ARG A 52 -12.24 -19.20 14.68
CA ARG A 52 -11.76 -17.81 14.80
C ARG A 52 -12.79 -16.78 14.38
N LYS A 53 -13.51 -17.01 13.27
CA LYS A 53 -14.59 -16.11 12.81
C LYS A 53 -15.74 -16.06 13.81
N HIS A 54 -16.14 -17.19 14.36
CA HIS A 54 -17.20 -17.26 15.37
C HIS A 54 -16.85 -16.45 16.61
N ILE A 55 -15.64 -16.63 17.14
CA ILE A 55 -15.15 -15.88 18.32
C ILE A 55 -15.08 -14.39 18.02
N ASN A 56 -14.59 -13.98 16.85
CA ASN A 56 -14.55 -12.56 16.46
C ASN A 56 -15.94 -11.92 16.33
N ASN A 57 -16.96 -12.69 15.96
CA ASN A 57 -18.31 -12.16 15.76
C ASN A 57 -19.18 -12.21 17.02
N LYS A 58 -19.02 -13.24 17.86
CA LYS A 58 -19.90 -13.50 19.02
C LYS A 58 -19.24 -13.23 20.36
N HIS A 59 -17.92 -13.33 20.44
CA HIS A 59 -17.14 -13.22 21.67
C HIS A 59 -15.90 -12.35 21.46
N SER A 60 -16.06 -11.22 20.75
CA SER A 60 -14.94 -10.32 20.41
C SER A 60 -14.20 -9.79 21.64
N TRP A 61 -14.85 -9.73 22.80
CA TRP A 61 -14.27 -9.38 24.09
C TRP A 61 -13.11 -10.31 24.51
N PHE A 62 -13.13 -11.59 24.09
CA PHE A 62 -12.12 -12.60 24.48
C PHE A 62 -10.71 -12.26 23.98
N PHE A 63 -10.60 -11.46 22.92
CA PHE A 63 -9.30 -11.01 22.45
C PHE A 63 -8.64 -10.00 23.38
N TYR A 64 -9.39 -9.37 24.28
CA TYR A 64 -8.93 -8.24 25.08
C TYR A 64 -9.05 -8.46 26.59
N PHE A 65 -9.83 -9.44 27.04
CA PHE A 65 -10.07 -9.76 28.46
C PHE A 65 -10.05 -11.27 28.71
N ASP A 66 -9.51 -11.68 29.86
CA ASP A 66 -9.47 -13.10 30.26
C ASP A 66 -10.82 -13.58 30.86
N GLU A 67 -11.58 -12.68 31.49
CA GLU A 67 -12.95 -12.92 31.96
C GLU A 67 -13.92 -11.97 31.28
N LYS A 68 -15.18 -12.40 31.08
CA LYS A 68 -16.18 -11.58 30.38
C LYS A 68 -16.49 -10.31 31.20
N PRO A 69 -16.17 -9.10 30.70
CA PRO A 69 -16.43 -7.88 31.45
C PRO A 69 -17.95 -7.66 31.62
N ARG A 70 -18.37 -7.30 32.83
CA ARG A 70 -19.75 -6.89 33.12
C ARG A 70 -19.94 -5.45 32.63
N VAL A 71 -20.26 -5.28 31.35
CA VAL A 71 -20.61 -3.96 30.81
C VAL A 71 -22.12 -3.78 30.90
N ASP A 72 -22.56 -2.87 31.77
CA ASP A 72 -23.94 -2.39 31.79
C ASP A 72 -24.19 -1.52 30.55
N LEU A 73 -25.10 -1.98 29.69
CA LEU A 73 -25.44 -1.41 28.38
C LEU A 73 -26.07 0.01 28.41
N LYS A 74 -25.95 0.76 29.52
CA LYS A 74 -26.60 2.07 29.71
C LYS A 74 -25.69 3.30 29.68
N LEU A 75 -24.37 3.16 29.53
CA LEU A 75 -23.45 4.31 29.55
C LEU A 75 -22.45 4.33 28.37
N ALA A 76 -22.97 4.21 27.15
CA ALA A 76 -22.25 4.67 25.96
C ALA A 76 -22.87 6.00 25.50
N PRO A 77 -22.11 7.12 25.41
CA PRO A 77 -22.63 8.33 24.81
C PRO A 77 -22.81 8.10 23.30
N ASN A 78 -24.05 8.28 22.86
CA ASN A 78 -24.46 8.19 21.46
C ASN A 78 -23.97 9.40 20.65
N SER A 79 -23.78 9.16 19.36
CA SER A 79 -23.46 10.11 18.31
C SER A 79 -24.55 11.16 18.03
N SER A 80 -24.12 12.25 17.36
CA SER A 80 -24.84 13.19 16.47
C SER A 80 -25.52 14.44 17.09
N ASN A 81 -24.92 15.63 16.87
CA ASN A 81 -25.36 16.62 15.86
C ASN A 81 -24.62 17.97 15.97
N VAL A 82 -24.07 18.42 14.82
CA VAL A 82 -24.17 19.75 14.17
C VAL A 82 -23.85 21.07 14.96
N GLN A 83 -22.94 21.85 14.34
CA GLN A 83 -22.89 23.33 14.17
C GLN A 83 -21.93 24.24 14.97
N THR A 84 -21.06 24.89 14.16
CA THR A 84 -20.61 26.31 14.13
C THR A 84 -19.68 26.93 15.20
N ASN A 85 -18.53 27.36 14.67
CA ASN A 85 -17.83 28.65 14.81
C ASN A 85 -16.74 28.88 15.88
N SER A 86 -15.59 29.27 15.32
CA SER A 86 -14.63 30.31 15.73
C SER A 86 -13.62 30.07 16.88
N SER A 87 -12.35 30.01 16.44
CA SER A 87 -11.20 30.85 16.87
C SER A 87 -10.26 30.40 18.01
N ALA A 88 -9.00 30.22 17.57
CA ALA A 88 -7.72 30.67 18.14
C ALA A 88 -7.00 29.90 19.28
N ALA A 89 -5.77 29.46 18.92
CA ALA A 89 -4.52 29.30 19.71
C ALA A 89 -4.53 28.33 20.92
N SER A 90 -3.52 27.51 21.24
CA SER A 90 -2.09 27.45 20.92
C SER A 90 -1.48 26.12 21.45
N LEU A 91 -0.46 25.61 20.73
CA LEU A 91 0.82 24.99 21.14
C LEU A 91 0.93 23.75 22.07
N SER A 92 1.71 22.76 21.56
CA SER A 92 2.65 21.81 22.22
C SER A 92 2.09 20.74 23.19
N THR A 93 2.56 19.49 23.30
CA THR A 93 3.65 18.66 22.72
C THR A 93 3.39 17.21 23.17
N ASP A 94 3.86 16.25 22.36
CA ASP A 94 4.32 14.89 22.70
C ASP A 94 3.40 13.92 23.47
N ASP A 95 2.88 12.92 22.74
CA ASP A 95 3.35 11.53 22.88
C ASP A 95 2.69 10.62 21.84
N VAL A 96 3.47 10.27 20.82
CA VAL A 96 3.11 9.30 19.78
C VAL A 96 3.85 8.00 20.07
N LEU A 97 3.14 7.00 20.57
CA LEU A 97 3.58 5.61 20.54
C LEU A 97 2.51 4.71 19.91
N SER A 98 2.81 4.33 18.66
CA SER A 98 2.60 3.00 18.11
C SER A 98 1.15 2.48 18.03
N SER A 99 0.52 2.63 16.85
CA SER A 99 -0.12 1.52 16.11
C SER A 99 -1.02 2.02 14.95
N THR A 100 -0.42 2.60 13.92
CA THR A 100 -1.08 2.76 12.61
C THR A 100 -0.01 2.88 11.52
N ARG A 101 0.66 1.77 11.21
CA ARG A 101 1.48 1.67 9.99
C ARG A 101 0.55 1.44 8.78
N SER A 102 -0.41 2.33 8.58
CA SER A 102 -1.13 2.44 7.33
C SER A 102 -0.28 3.26 6.36
N LYS A 103 -0.10 2.76 5.14
CA LYS A 103 0.51 3.48 4.00
C LYS A 103 -0.24 4.82 3.77
N LEU A 104 0.14 5.88 4.48
CA LEU A 104 -0.52 7.18 4.41
C LEU A 104 0.10 8.08 3.33
N GLY A 105 1.41 7.96 3.09
CA GLY A 105 2.19 8.96 2.34
C GLY A 105 1.71 9.25 0.91
N ALA A 106 1.49 8.22 0.08
CA ALA A 106 1.08 8.45 -1.32
C ALA A 106 -0.42 8.72 -1.52
N ARG A 107 -1.28 8.37 -0.55
CA ARG A 107 -2.74 8.57 -0.67
C ARG A 107 -3.18 10.01 -0.41
N LEU A 108 -2.34 10.78 0.29
CA LEU A 108 -2.64 12.17 0.68
C LEU A 108 -2.03 13.21 -0.25
N MET A 109 -1.22 12.82 -1.25
CA MET A 109 -0.65 13.77 -2.19
C MET A 109 -1.76 14.45 -3.01
N PRO A 110 -1.75 15.80 -3.09
CA PRO A 110 -2.61 16.54 -4.01
C PRO A 110 -2.46 16.02 -5.43
N SER A 111 -3.56 16.02 -6.18
CA SER A 111 -3.62 15.54 -7.57
C SER A 111 -4.64 16.36 -8.33
N PHE A 112 -4.38 16.60 -9.61
CA PHE A 112 -5.42 17.04 -10.54
C PHE A 112 -6.50 15.96 -10.69
N SER A 113 -7.69 16.38 -11.13
CA SER A 113 -8.79 15.45 -11.40
C SER A 113 -8.46 14.58 -12.62
N PRO A 114 -8.59 13.24 -12.52
CA PRO A 114 -8.42 12.35 -13.66
C PRO A 114 -9.52 12.50 -14.72
N SER A 115 -10.67 13.10 -14.36
CA SER A 115 -11.79 13.36 -15.27
C SER A 115 -11.64 14.67 -16.05
N GLY A 116 -10.49 15.35 -15.99
CA GLY A 116 -10.21 16.51 -16.82
C GLY A 116 -9.86 16.09 -18.25
N GLU A 117 -9.99 17.01 -19.21
CA GLU A 117 -9.73 16.76 -20.63
C GLU A 117 -8.39 16.06 -20.88
N ILE A 118 -7.30 16.58 -20.31
CA ILE A 118 -5.97 16.00 -20.47
C ILE A 118 -5.84 14.62 -19.76
N GLY A 119 -6.54 14.43 -18.64
CA GLY A 119 -6.58 13.15 -17.94
C GLY A 119 -7.24 12.05 -18.78
N GLU A 120 -8.33 12.39 -19.46
CA GLU A 120 -9.03 11.50 -20.40
C GLU A 120 -8.20 11.23 -21.66
N GLN A 121 -7.56 12.26 -22.22
CA GLN A 121 -6.66 12.10 -23.36
C GLN A 121 -5.48 11.18 -23.02
N LEU A 122 -4.85 11.38 -21.86
CA LEU A 122 -3.75 10.52 -21.39
C LEU A 122 -4.21 9.09 -21.16
N THR A 123 -5.37 8.90 -20.53
CA THR A 123 -5.96 7.57 -20.31
C THR A 123 -6.19 6.87 -21.64
N THR A 124 -6.84 7.55 -22.59
CA THR A 124 -7.14 7.04 -23.93
C THR A 124 -5.87 6.65 -24.67
N TRP A 125 -4.84 7.51 -24.62
CA TRP A 125 -3.54 7.21 -25.23
C TRP A 125 -2.88 5.97 -24.63
N LEU A 126 -2.86 5.83 -23.30
CA LEU A 126 -2.30 4.67 -22.59
C LEU A 126 -3.02 3.36 -22.93
N THR A 127 -4.34 3.40 -23.06
CA THR A 127 -5.16 2.23 -23.44
C THR A 127 -5.17 1.95 -24.94
N GLY A 128 -4.76 2.93 -25.74
CA GLY A 128 -4.71 2.85 -27.20
C GLY A 128 -3.38 2.32 -27.73
N SER A 129 -3.23 2.39 -29.05
CA SER A 129 -2.01 1.95 -29.76
C SER A 129 -0.78 2.79 -29.41
N GLY A 130 -0.98 4.07 -29.05
CA GLY A 130 0.12 5.00 -28.74
C GLY A 130 0.85 4.67 -27.44
N GLY A 131 0.13 4.26 -26.39
CA GLY A 131 0.70 3.93 -25.07
C GLY A 131 0.85 2.42 -24.79
N GLY A 132 0.66 1.59 -25.82
CA GLY A 132 0.93 0.15 -25.76
C GLY A 132 -0.20 -0.71 -25.20
N TYR A 133 -1.46 -0.33 -25.42
CA TYR A 133 -2.65 -1.11 -25.04
C TYR A 133 -2.65 -1.55 -23.57
N LYS A 134 -2.31 -0.62 -22.67
CA LYS A 134 -2.31 -0.93 -21.24
C LYS A 134 -3.73 -1.26 -20.79
N LYS A 135 -3.86 -2.24 -19.90
CA LYS A 135 -5.14 -2.53 -19.23
C LYS A 135 -5.58 -1.32 -18.42
N ASP A 136 -6.89 -1.15 -18.26
CA ASP A 136 -7.52 0.00 -17.60
C ASP A 136 -6.90 0.31 -16.22
N ARG A 137 -6.85 -0.68 -15.33
CA ARG A 137 -6.29 -0.49 -13.98
C ARG A 137 -4.83 0.01 -13.97
N PRO A 138 -3.87 -0.59 -14.70
CA PRO A 138 -2.53 -0.03 -14.87
C PRO A 138 -2.50 1.38 -15.46
N ALA A 139 -3.32 1.66 -16.48
CA ALA A 139 -3.41 2.99 -17.10
C ALA A 139 -3.84 4.05 -16.07
N GLN A 140 -4.90 3.78 -15.30
CA GLN A 140 -5.37 4.67 -14.23
C GLN A 140 -4.31 4.93 -13.15
N GLN A 141 -3.49 3.92 -12.82
CA GLN A 141 -2.38 4.12 -11.88
C GLN A 141 -1.28 5.02 -12.44
N ILE A 142 -0.98 4.91 -13.74
CA ILE A 142 -0.02 5.79 -14.42
C ILE A 142 -0.56 7.21 -14.42
N VAL A 143 -1.81 7.40 -14.87
CA VAL A 143 -2.50 8.70 -14.88
C VAL A 143 -2.47 9.33 -13.49
N SER A 144 -2.89 8.61 -12.46
CA SER A 144 -2.88 9.13 -11.08
C SER A 144 -1.49 9.57 -10.61
N ARG A 145 -0.43 8.86 -10.99
CA ARG A 145 0.96 9.26 -10.65
C ARG A 145 1.39 10.51 -11.42
N CYS A 146 1.06 10.60 -12.70
CA CYS A 146 1.32 11.77 -13.52
C CYS A 146 0.64 13.02 -12.96
N LEU A 147 -0.65 12.93 -12.61
CA LEU A 147 -1.42 14.06 -12.09
C LEU A 147 -0.93 14.54 -10.73
N LYS A 148 -0.41 13.65 -9.87
CA LYS A 148 0.26 14.03 -8.62
C LYS A 148 1.56 14.77 -8.85
N PHE A 149 2.38 14.31 -9.80
CA PHE A 149 3.60 15.00 -10.18
C PHE A 149 3.31 16.41 -10.72
N LEU A 150 2.30 16.53 -11.59
CA LEU A 150 1.91 17.82 -12.15
C LEU A 150 1.37 18.77 -11.06
N LYS A 151 0.53 18.26 -10.14
CA LYS A 151 0.00 19.07 -9.05
C LYS A 151 1.07 19.50 -8.05
N PHE A 152 2.09 18.67 -7.83
CA PHE A 152 3.28 19.04 -7.06
C PHE A 152 4.09 20.17 -7.73
N CYS A 153 4.21 20.17 -9.05
CA CYS A 153 4.93 21.22 -9.77
C CYS A 153 4.19 22.56 -9.78
N CYS A 154 2.84 22.52 -9.76
CA CYS A 154 1.96 23.67 -9.88
C CYS A 154 0.85 23.60 -8.83
N GLU A 155 1.20 23.81 -7.56
CA GLU A 155 0.26 23.69 -6.44
C GLU A 155 -0.91 24.68 -6.54
N GLU A 156 -0.66 25.88 -7.04
CA GLU A 156 -1.65 26.96 -7.16
C GLU A 156 -2.63 26.78 -8.33
N GLU A 157 -2.24 26.03 -9.36
CA GLU A 157 -3.06 25.85 -10.56
C GLU A 157 -4.18 24.84 -10.31
N GLU A 158 -5.42 25.23 -10.57
CA GLU A 158 -6.59 24.35 -10.42
C GLU A 158 -6.85 23.51 -11.68
N GLU A 159 -6.59 24.09 -12.85
CA GLU A 159 -6.83 23.46 -14.15
C GLU A 159 -5.53 22.94 -14.77
N LEU A 160 -5.60 21.77 -15.38
CA LEU A 160 -4.46 21.17 -16.05
C LEU A 160 -4.43 21.59 -17.52
N SER A 161 -3.35 22.26 -17.93
CA SER A 161 -3.10 22.67 -19.32
C SER A 161 -1.80 22.05 -19.86
N PHE A 162 -1.59 22.11 -21.17
CA PHE A 162 -0.32 21.68 -21.78
C PHE A 162 0.86 22.57 -21.36
N ASP A 163 0.63 23.83 -21.01
CA ASP A 163 1.67 24.73 -20.49
C ASP A 163 2.16 24.29 -19.11
N VAL A 164 1.24 23.84 -18.24
CA VAL A 164 1.59 23.24 -16.95
C VAL A 164 2.42 21.97 -17.13
N ILE A 165 2.06 21.12 -18.10
CA ILE A 165 2.82 19.92 -18.43
C ILE A 165 4.21 20.27 -18.94
N ASP A 166 4.30 21.22 -19.87
CA ASP A 166 5.57 21.64 -20.46
C ASP A 166 6.48 22.27 -19.43
N PHE A 167 5.96 23.14 -18.56
CA PHE A 167 6.70 23.71 -17.44
C PHE A 167 7.25 22.62 -16.50
N SER A 168 6.39 21.69 -16.09
CA SER A 168 6.73 20.62 -15.16
C SER A 168 7.79 19.68 -15.74
N LEU A 169 7.61 19.21 -16.98
CA LEU A 169 8.50 18.26 -17.62
C LEU A 169 9.80 18.91 -18.11
N CYS A 170 9.80 20.20 -18.46
CA CYS A 170 11.00 20.89 -18.92
C CYS A 170 11.90 21.35 -17.77
N SER A 171 11.53 21.10 -16.51
CA SER A 171 12.33 21.45 -15.33
C SER A 171 12.87 20.21 -14.63
N PRO A 172 14.13 19.80 -14.93
CA PRO A 172 14.79 18.71 -14.20
C PRO A 172 14.85 18.96 -12.68
N SER A 173 14.90 20.23 -12.26
CA SER A 173 14.92 20.60 -10.84
C SER A 173 13.64 20.18 -10.10
N LEU A 174 12.46 20.35 -10.73
CA LEU A 174 11.18 19.92 -10.16
C LEU A 174 11.07 18.40 -10.11
N LEU A 175 11.58 17.71 -11.13
CA LEU A 175 11.67 16.25 -11.13
C LEU A 175 12.46 15.72 -9.92
N PHE A 176 13.65 16.28 -9.66
CA PHE A 176 14.46 15.82 -8.52
C PHE A 176 13.82 16.19 -7.18
N LYS A 177 13.33 17.42 -7.01
CA LYS A 177 12.57 17.83 -5.82
C LYS A 177 11.38 16.90 -5.55
N PHE A 178 10.67 16.48 -6.59
CA PHE A 178 9.57 15.54 -6.47
C PHE A 178 10.06 14.16 -6.01
N ILE A 179 11.12 13.62 -6.61
CA ILE A 179 11.67 12.32 -6.22
C ILE A 179 12.17 12.32 -4.77
N ASP A 180 12.75 13.43 -4.32
CA ASP A 180 13.20 13.63 -2.95
C ASP A 180 12.01 13.73 -1.99
N CYS A 181 10.98 14.52 -2.33
CA CYS A 181 9.70 14.57 -1.59
C CYS A 181 9.04 13.19 -1.45
N LEU A 182 9.04 12.37 -2.52
CA LEU A 182 8.52 11.01 -2.46
C LEU A 182 9.26 10.13 -1.43
N GLN A 183 10.57 10.38 -1.23
CA GLN A 183 11.38 9.65 -0.25
C GLN A 183 11.21 10.20 1.16
N GLU A 184 11.34 11.50 1.34
CA GLU A 184 11.51 12.14 2.64
C GLU A 184 10.16 12.40 3.31
N GLU A 185 9.22 12.99 2.56
CA GLU A 185 7.91 13.38 3.07
C GLU A 185 6.91 12.23 2.95
N CYS A 186 6.83 11.63 1.76
CA CYS A 186 5.87 10.56 1.50
C CYS A 186 6.34 9.19 1.99
N LYS A 187 7.62 9.06 2.37
CA LYS A 187 8.24 7.82 2.88
C LYS A 187 7.99 6.61 1.97
N LEU A 188 8.00 6.81 0.65
CA LEU A 188 7.73 5.75 -0.32
C LEU A 188 8.94 4.85 -0.53
N GLY A 189 8.67 3.55 -0.61
CA GLY A 189 9.69 2.56 -0.94
C GLY A 189 10.25 2.76 -2.35
N HIS A 190 11.44 2.23 -2.61
CA HIS A 190 12.11 2.39 -3.91
C HIS A 190 11.26 1.91 -5.10
N GLY A 191 10.51 0.81 -4.96
CA GLY A 191 9.63 0.30 -6.01
C GLY A 191 8.45 1.23 -6.32
N GLU A 192 7.85 1.85 -5.31
CA GLU A 192 6.77 2.83 -5.51
C GLU A 192 7.30 4.10 -6.19
N ARG A 193 8.51 4.55 -5.80
CA ARG A 193 9.21 5.66 -6.47
C ARG A 193 9.57 5.35 -7.92
N LEU A 194 10.02 4.13 -8.22
CA LEU A 194 10.23 3.69 -9.60
C LEU A 194 8.96 3.84 -10.43
N GLY A 195 7.81 3.45 -9.86
CA GLY A 195 6.52 3.58 -10.52
C GLY A 195 6.15 5.04 -10.87
N TYR A 196 6.57 6.03 -10.08
CA TYR A 196 6.41 7.45 -10.44
C TYR A 196 7.36 7.87 -11.56
N ILE A 197 8.64 7.46 -11.49
CA ILE A 197 9.63 7.77 -12.53
C ILE A 197 9.19 7.18 -13.88
N ASP A 198 8.64 5.96 -13.87
CA ASP A 198 8.10 5.32 -15.07
C ASP A 198 6.84 6.02 -15.59
N ALA A 199 5.94 6.44 -14.71
CA ALA A 199 4.77 7.21 -15.11
C ALA A 199 5.15 8.57 -15.74
N ILE A 200 6.12 9.30 -15.17
CA ILE A 200 6.60 10.56 -15.75
C ILE A 200 7.26 10.31 -17.12
N SER A 201 7.95 9.19 -17.30
CA SER A 201 8.47 8.78 -18.61
C SER A 201 7.36 8.63 -19.65
N GLU A 202 6.25 7.97 -19.29
CA GLU A 202 5.08 7.82 -20.17
C GLU A 202 4.43 9.18 -20.47
N LEU A 203 4.40 10.09 -19.49
CA LEU A 203 3.89 11.45 -19.67
C LEU A 203 4.73 12.27 -20.66
N ILE A 204 6.06 12.09 -20.67
CA ILE A 204 6.93 12.70 -21.68
C ILE A 204 6.55 12.20 -23.08
N ASP A 205 6.37 10.89 -23.24
CA ASP A 205 6.06 10.30 -24.54
C ASP A 205 4.66 10.72 -25.03
N PHE A 206 3.67 10.75 -24.13
CA PHE A 206 2.37 11.36 -24.38
C PHE A 206 2.49 12.82 -24.85
N ARG A 207 3.32 13.63 -24.19
CA ARG A 207 3.45 15.04 -24.55
C ARG A 207 4.11 15.23 -25.92
N LYS A 208 5.11 14.41 -26.26
CA LYS A 208 5.80 14.44 -27.56
C LYS A 208 4.83 14.19 -28.73
N VAL A 209 3.88 13.26 -28.57
CA VAL A 209 2.92 12.94 -29.63
C VAL A 209 1.81 13.99 -29.78
N ASN A 210 1.56 14.78 -28.74
CA ASN A 210 0.48 15.79 -28.71
C ASN A 210 0.95 17.19 -29.14
N GLY A 211 1.80 17.29 -30.17
CA GLY A 211 2.10 18.57 -30.82
C GLY A 211 2.94 19.55 -29.98
N ALA A 212 3.93 19.07 -29.24
CA ALA A 212 4.87 19.94 -28.54
C ALA A 212 5.75 20.74 -29.51
N SER A 213 6.08 21.98 -29.17
CA SER A 213 6.99 22.79 -29.98
C SER A 213 8.42 22.23 -29.99
N ASP A 214 9.21 22.53 -31.03
CA ASP A 214 10.62 22.08 -31.13
C ASP A 214 11.50 22.51 -29.94
N GLY A 215 11.18 23.66 -29.34
CA GLY A 215 11.84 24.13 -28.13
C GLY A 215 11.56 23.22 -26.93
N VAL A 216 10.29 22.80 -26.78
CA VAL A 216 9.86 21.88 -25.73
C VAL A 216 10.43 20.49 -25.98
N LEU A 217 10.36 19.96 -27.20
CA LEU A 217 10.88 18.61 -27.53
C LEU A 217 12.38 18.43 -27.18
N ARG A 218 13.20 19.46 -27.42
CA ARG A 218 14.61 19.45 -27.01
C ARG A 218 14.78 19.39 -25.49
N LYS A 219 13.98 20.15 -24.75
CA LYS A 219 14.00 20.14 -23.27
C LYS A 219 13.49 18.81 -22.71
N LEU A 220 12.41 18.26 -23.26
CA LEU A 220 11.90 16.94 -22.90
C LEU A 220 12.95 15.85 -23.11
N SER A 221 13.72 15.93 -24.20
CA SER A 221 14.82 14.98 -24.46
C SER A 221 15.93 15.07 -23.40
N ALA A 222 16.22 16.27 -22.90
CA ALA A 222 17.14 16.45 -21.77
C ALA A 222 16.55 15.87 -20.47
N THR A 223 15.28 16.12 -20.16
CA THR A 223 14.61 15.54 -18.98
C THR A 223 14.57 14.02 -19.02
N GLU A 224 14.34 13.42 -20.20
CA GLU A 224 14.35 11.97 -20.38
C GLU A 224 15.69 11.33 -19.99
N LEU A 225 16.81 12.01 -20.27
CA LEU A 225 18.13 11.58 -19.82
C LEU A 225 18.23 11.57 -18.29
N TYR A 226 17.68 12.58 -17.62
CA TYR A 226 17.65 12.65 -16.16
C TYR A 226 16.73 11.57 -15.56
N ILE A 227 15.55 11.32 -16.16
CA ILE A 227 14.66 10.22 -15.78
C ILE A 227 15.39 8.87 -15.89
N LYS A 228 16.11 8.62 -16.99
CA LYS A 228 16.91 7.40 -17.18
C LYS A 228 17.97 7.24 -16.08
N ARG A 229 18.63 8.32 -15.67
CA ARG A 229 19.62 8.32 -14.57
C ARG A 229 18.97 8.09 -13.21
N ALA A 230 17.86 8.78 -12.92
CA ALA A 230 17.08 8.63 -11.70
C ALA A 230 16.58 7.19 -11.55
N ARG A 231 15.96 6.63 -12.61
CA ARG A 231 15.51 5.23 -12.66
C ARG A 231 16.63 4.25 -12.31
N LYS A 232 17.81 4.39 -12.95
CA LYS A 232 18.98 3.52 -12.67
C LYS A 232 19.42 3.62 -11.21
N THR A 233 19.42 4.83 -10.65
CA THR A 233 19.85 5.08 -9.27
C THR A 233 18.89 4.45 -8.27
N VAL A 234 17.58 4.71 -8.39
CA VAL A 234 16.57 4.14 -7.49
C VAL A 234 16.49 2.62 -7.63
N ALA A 235 16.64 2.09 -8.85
CA ALA A 235 16.67 0.64 -9.07
C ALA A 235 17.92 -0.01 -8.42
N LYS A 236 19.07 0.66 -8.48
CA LYS A 236 20.29 0.21 -7.77
C LYS A 236 20.08 0.23 -6.25
N MET A 237 19.50 1.29 -5.71
CA MET A 237 19.19 1.37 -4.28
C MET A 237 18.22 0.27 -3.84
N MET A 238 17.17 0.00 -4.63
CA MET A 238 16.23 -1.10 -4.37
C MET A 238 16.93 -2.45 -4.30
N ARG A 239 17.83 -2.74 -5.26
CA ARG A 239 18.59 -4.00 -5.27
C ARG A 239 19.54 -4.10 -4.09
N LEU A 240 20.27 -3.02 -3.78
CA LEU A 240 21.18 -2.98 -2.63
C LEU A 240 20.43 -3.19 -1.32
N GLN A 241 19.27 -2.56 -1.15
CA GLN A 241 18.41 -2.78 0.01
C GLN A 241 17.99 -4.25 0.10
N TRP A 242 17.54 -4.87 -0.99
CA TRP A 242 17.17 -6.28 -0.97
C TRP A 242 18.35 -7.19 -0.65
N THR A 243 19.54 -6.89 -1.17
CA THR A 243 20.75 -7.64 -0.84
C THR A 243 21.10 -7.49 0.64
N GLN A 244 20.98 -6.30 1.23
CA GLN A 244 21.25 -6.07 2.66
C GLN A 244 20.15 -6.61 3.60
N ASP A 245 18.88 -6.56 3.19
CA ASP A 245 17.75 -7.04 3.98
C ASP A 245 17.62 -8.56 3.92
N LEU A 246 18.19 -9.21 2.89
CA LEU A 246 18.29 -10.66 2.77
C LEU A 246 19.68 -11.20 3.12
N ASP A 247 20.58 -10.33 3.57
CA ASP A 247 21.89 -10.73 4.05
C ASP A 247 21.75 -11.48 5.39
N VAL A 248 22.30 -12.69 5.46
CA VAL A 248 22.08 -13.60 6.59
C VAL A 248 22.73 -13.06 7.87
N GLU A 249 23.92 -12.45 7.77
CA GLU A 249 24.60 -11.84 8.90
C GLU A 249 23.81 -10.62 9.44
N SER A 250 23.30 -9.77 8.53
CA SER A 250 22.40 -8.66 8.86
C SER A 250 21.10 -9.14 9.52
N LEU A 251 20.52 -10.25 9.04
CA LEU A 251 19.32 -10.84 9.61
C LEU A 251 19.56 -11.42 11.01
N GLU A 252 20.68 -12.13 11.20
CA GLU A 252 21.09 -12.68 12.49
C GLU A 252 21.36 -11.56 13.51
N ALA A 253 22.07 -10.49 13.10
CA ALA A 253 22.33 -9.31 13.92
C ALA A 253 21.06 -8.56 14.34
N ARG A 254 19.99 -8.63 13.53
CA ARG A 254 18.66 -8.08 13.85
C ARG A 254 17.82 -9.01 14.74
N GLY A 255 18.34 -10.17 15.13
CA GLY A 255 17.66 -11.14 15.98
C GLY A 255 16.56 -11.92 15.26
N HIS A 256 16.66 -12.07 13.93
CA HIS A 256 15.76 -12.98 13.22
C HIS A 256 16.05 -14.43 13.61
N TRP A 257 14.99 -15.21 13.76
CA TRP A 257 15.04 -16.57 14.34
C TRP A 257 15.49 -17.66 13.36
N ALA A 258 15.45 -17.37 12.06
CA ALA A 258 15.74 -18.37 11.02
C ALA A 258 17.24 -18.46 10.76
N SER A 259 17.82 -19.64 10.95
CA SER A 259 19.23 -19.90 10.65
C SER A 259 19.46 -20.09 9.13
N MET A 260 20.72 -20.02 8.69
CA MET A 260 21.09 -20.33 7.29
C MET A 260 20.62 -21.74 6.89
N GLU A 261 20.74 -22.71 7.81
CA GLU A 261 20.36 -24.10 7.57
C GLU A 261 18.84 -24.24 7.38
N GLU A 262 18.03 -23.59 8.22
CA GLU A 262 16.57 -23.56 8.09
C GLU A 262 16.13 -22.85 6.80
N LEU A 263 16.82 -21.78 6.39
CA LEU A 263 16.55 -21.10 5.12
C LEU A 263 16.85 -22.01 3.92
N LEU A 264 17.91 -22.82 3.96
CA LEU A 264 18.27 -23.77 2.91
C LEU A 264 17.27 -24.93 2.78
N GLU A 265 16.68 -25.38 3.90
CA GLU A 265 15.58 -26.37 3.88
C GLU A 265 14.35 -25.83 3.13
N VAL A 266 14.00 -24.56 3.36
CA VAL A 266 12.89 -23.91 2.68
C VAL A 266 13.16 -23.72 1.18
N VAL A 267 14.39 -23.36 0.80
CA VAL A 267 14.77 -23.24 -0.62
C VAL A 267 14.56 -24.56 -1.34
N SER A 268 14.97 -25.68 -0.75
CA SER A 268 14.81 -27.02 -1.32
C SER A 268 13.34 -27.41 -1.51
N PHE A 269 12.46 -26.98 -0.61
CA PHE A 269 11.01 -27.21 -0.72
C PHE A 269 10.38 -26.48 -1.90
N TYR A 270 10.80 -25.23 -2.17
CA TYR A 270 10.23 -24.42 -3.25
C TYR A 270 10.96 -24.56 -4.59
N LEU A 271 12.18 -25.09 -4.62
CA LEU A 271 13.00 -25.23 -5.83
C LEU A 271 12.27 -25.96 -6.97
N PRO A 272 11.61 -27.12 -6.76
CA PRO A 272 10.91 -27.82 -7.84
C PRO A 272 9.78 -26.98 -8.46
N ARG A 273 9.09 -26.20 -7.62
CA ARG A 273 8.02 -25.30 -8.07
C ARG A 273 8.56 -24.15 -8.92
N TYR A 274 9.68 -23.55 -8.52
CA TYR A 274 10.32 -22.50 -9.30
C TYR A 274 10.87 -23.04 -10.63
N GLU A 275 11.52 -24.21 -10.64
CA GLU A 275 11.98 -24.85 -11.87
C GLU A 275 10.82 -25.16 -12.83
N GLN A 276 9.71 -25.67 -12.30
CA GLN A 276 8.52 -25.93 -13.08
C GLN A 276 7.92 -24.63 -13.62
N THR A 277 7.89 -23.57 -12.82
CA THR A 277 7.45 -22.24 -13.25
C THR A 277 8.32 -21.70 -14.39
N VAL A 278 9.65 -21.82 -14.29
CA VAL A 278 10.59 -21.39 -15.34
C VAL A 278 10.39 -22.19 -16.63
N LYS A 279 10.21 -23.52 -16.54
CA LYS A 279 9.91 -24.38 -17.70
C LYS A 279 8.57 -24.00 -18.34
N THR A 280 7.54 -23.73 -17.53
CA THR A 280 6.24 -23.29 -18.05
C THR A 280 6.33 -21.90 -18.67
N CYS A 281 7.06 -20.94 -18.09
CA CYS A 281 7.32 -19.62 -18.69
C CYS A 281 7.98 -19.72 -20.06
N GLN A 282 8.90 -20.68 -20.26
CA GLN A 282 9.58 -20.88 -21.54
C GLN A 282 8.65 -21.42 -22.63
N ASN A 283 7.67 -22.25 -22.25
CA ASN A 283 6.77 -22.92 -23.18
C ASN A 283 5.46 -22.14 -23.42
N ASP A 284 4.90 -21.53 -22.37
CA ASP A 284 3.67 -20.72 -22.41
C ASP A 284 3.69 -19.63 -21.32
N PRO A 285 4.14 -18.41 -21.66
CA PRO A 285 4.24 -17.29 -20.71
C PRO A 285 2.88 -16.86 -20.12
N GLY A 286 1.76 -17.23 -20.74
CA GLY A 286 0.42 -16.75 -20.38
C GLY A 286 -0.24 -17.49 -19.22
N GLN A 287 0.23 -18.70 -18.87
CA GLN A 287 -0.38 -19.55 -17.83
C GLN A 287 0.20 -19.37 -16.43
N VAL A 288 1.24 -18.56 -16.28
CA VAL A 288 2.05 -18.56 -15.06
C VAL A 288 1.43 -17.66 -13.99
N ASN A 289 0.85 -18.27 -12.97
CA ASN A 289 0.35 -17.57 -11.79
C ASN A 289 1.24 -17.90 -10.58
N PRO A 290 2.01 -16.94 -10.03
CA PRO A 290 2.93 -17.20 -8.93
C PRO A 290 2.23 -17.48 -7.58
N SER A 291 0.89 -17.52 -7.56
CA SER A 291 0.08 -17.61 -6.34
C SER A 291 -0.55 -18.98 -6.07
N THR A 292 -0.36 -19.97 -6.95
CA THR A 292 -0.83 -21.37 -6.78
C THR A 292 0.32 -22.29 -6.51
#